data_AF-A0A4U0V3Z4-F1
#
_entry.id   AF-A0A4U0V3Z4-F1
#
_cell.length_a   1.000
_cell.length_b   1.000
_cell.length_c   1.000
_cell.angle_alpha   90.00
_cell.angle_beta   90.00
_cell.angle_gamma   90.00
#
_symmetry.space_group_name_H-M   'P 1'
#
loop_
_entity.id
_entity.type
_entity.pdbx_description
1 polymer ?
#
loop_
_entity_poly.entity_id
_entity_poly.type
_entity_poly.pdbx_seq_one_letter_code
_entity_poly.pdbx_strand_id
1 'polypeptide(L)'
;PLQLQWIPLALDAKFERTSPYRLNVTIYGNVSGQQVEGRYPPPDDPSWTNEKDTLGKIQNIGSSGNYSTLLADFKTLQYNAYNAKATQFCPAVINGTCPLGPYFHANDTDPSTLPAFSISHDFGSAYMFASLASTIRVISGDTGAPDLACVSANITPDLGPTITGLITWLPATILIVKGLATLAAAIWSPWGSSDIFRWSSNYGRDEDQLRLVTPGFGDCLQYIQFVTLTGALSLQYPGFYQPAVSQTSWSLLLFNESYVSHGNGTQSLVDGVYKYNGTYGMTAMSQLIGMTSIIDIWACMAIWLLVIAGVVVLLCQLGFLTRWIYRTATHTTEEDLRQKNLPFTLGNMIRLLFNYFILPIVALSLFQLVISPRSPTSVVVCAVLLLLTMILSAAWILRTIFTTKPRTYLFDDMPTVLLYGPLYNTYSDSAAPFALVPVFITFMRAVALGAVQPSGIGQIIVLAICE
;
A
#
# COMPACT_ATOMS: atom_id res chain seq x y z
N PRO A 1 34.77 -20.57 21.28
CA PRO A 1 35.11 -19.62 20.18
C PRO A 1 33.88 -19.43 19.30
N LEU A 2 33.74 -18.29 18.61
CA LEU A 2 32.69 -18.13 17.60
C LEU A 2 32.92 -19.15 16.48
N GLN A 3 31.87 -19.90 16.12
CA GLN A 3 31.93 -20.85 15.02
C GLN A 3 32.19 -20.09 13.71
N LEU A 4 33.01 -20.69 12.83
CA LEU A 4 33.25 -20.14 11.49
C LEU A 4 31.93 -20.02 10.73
N GLN A 5 31.59 -18.80 10.32
CA GLN A 5 30.35 -18.49 9.62
C GLN A 5 30.55 -17.31 8.66
N TRP A 6 29.72 -17.29 7.61
CA TRP A 6 29.53 -16.15 6.74
C TRP A 6 28.39 -15.28 7.28
N ILE A 7 28.70 -14.01 7.55
CA ILE A 7 27.72 -13.01 7.97
C ILE A 7 27.22 -12.29 6.71
N PRO A 8 25.97 -12.51 6.26
CA PRO A 8 25.40 -11.76 5.15
C PRO A 8 25.10 -10.32 5.59
N LEU A 9 25.52 -9.34 4.77
CA LEU A 9 25.31 -7.92 5.03
C LEU A 9 24.36 -7.29 4.01
N ALA A 10 24.43 -7.71 2.73
CA ALA A 10 23.53 -7.25 1.69
C ALA A 10 23.19 -8.38 0.72
N LEU A 11 21.98 -8.33 0.16
CA LEU A 11 21.53 -9.22 -0.89
C LEU A 11 21.05 -8.38 -2.07
N ASP A 12 21.54 -8.72 -3.24
CA ASP A 12 21.10 -8.16 -4.51
C ASP A 12 20.49 -9.25 -5.37
N ALA A 13 19.39 -8.93 -6.06
CA ALA A 13 18.66 -9.87 -6.88
C ALA A 13 18.24 -9.18 -8.17
N LYS A 14 18.64 -9.77 -9.30
CA LYS A 14 18.33 -9.31 -10.64
C LYS A 14 17.54 -10.35 -11.38
N PHE A 15 16.37 -9.98 -11.87
CA PHE A 15 15.47 -10.85 -12.64
C PHE A 15 15.26 -10.28 -14.04
N GLU A 16 15.76 -10.99 -15.05
CA GLU A 16 15.61 -10.56 -16.43
C GLU A 16 14.17 -10.75 -16.93
N ARG A 17 13.64 -9.74 -17.63
CA ARG A 17 12.27 -9.76 -18.19
C ARG A 17 12.17 -10.46 -19.54
N THR A 18 13.29 -10.83 -20.13
CA THR A 18 13.40 -11.51 -21.42
C THR A 18 13.71 -12.97 -21.21
N SER A 19 13.20 -13.83 -22.09
CA SER A 19 13.59 -15.24 -22.13
C SER A 19 15.13 -15.35 -22.19
N PRO A 20 15.77 -16.15 -21.30
CA PRO A 20 15.21 -17.29 -20.56
C PRO A 20 14.68 -16.99 -19.14
N TYR A 21 14.45 -15.72 -18.77
CA TYR A 21 14.04 -15.28 -17.43
C TYR A 21 15.07 -15.67 -16.36
N ARG A 22 16.28 -15.14 -16.52
CA ARG A 22 17.40 -15.43 -15.65
C ARG A 22 17.28 -14.66 -14.34
N LEU A 23 17.30 -15.39 -13.23
CA LEU A 23 17.47 -14.82 -11.88
C LEU A 23 18.95 -14.92 -11.51
N ASN A 24 19.55 -13.80 -11.10
CA ASN A 24 20.86 -13.76 -10.48
C ASN A 24 20.71 -13.22 -9.06
N VAL A 25 21.18 -13.99 -8.09
CA VAL A 25 21.17 -13.60 -6.67
C VAL A 25 22.61 -13.51 -6.20
N THR A 26 23.01 -12.34 -5.72
CA THR A 26 24.35 -12.06 -5.19
C THR A 26 24.23 -11.73 -3.71
N ILE A 27 24.95 -12.47 -2.88
CA ILE A 27 24.97 -12.27 -1.42
C ILE A 27 26.33 -11.72 -1.04
N TYR A 28 26.33 -10.49 -0.53
CA TYR A 28 27.51 -9.79 -0.01
C TYR A 28 27.59 -10.02 1.49
N GLY A 29 28.80 -10.20 2.00
CA GLY A 29 28.99 -10.47 3.43
C GLY A 29 30.45 -10.54 3.81
N ASN A 30 30.68 -11.02 5.03
CA ASN A 30 32.02 -11.15 5.57
C ASN A 30 32.16 -12.47 6.36
N VAL A 31 33.38 -12.96 6.48
CA VAL A 31 33.67 -14.18 7.25
C VAL A 31 33.97 -13.79 8.69
N SER A 32 33.51 -14.60 9.64
CA SER A 32 33.82 -14.42 11.06
C SER A 32 33.92 -15.77 11.77
N GLY A 33 34.63 -15.79 12.90
CA GLY A 33 34.78 -16.98 13.72
C GLY A 33 35.89 -17.92 13.26
N GLN A 34 36.00 -19.06 13.92
CA GLN A 34 37.04 -20.05 13.65
C GLN A 34 36.48 -21.46 13.78
N GLN A 35 37.08 -22.37 13.01
CA GLN A 35 36.65 -23.76 12.96
C GLN A 35 37.47 -24.68 13.88
N VAL A 36 38.73 -24.33 14.13
CA VAL A 36 39.66 -25.07 14.98
C VAL A 36 39.94 -24.24 16.23
N GLU A 37 40.13 -24.89 17.37
CA GLU A 37 40.57 -24.21 18.59
C GLU A 37 42.02 -23.73 18.42
N GLY A 38 42.20 -22.42 18.45
CA GLY A 38 43.48 -21.76 18.35
C GLY A 38 43.37 -20.29 18.76
N ARG A 39 44.51 -19.61 18.85
CA ARG A 39 44.56 -18.16 19.06
C ARG A 39 44.16 -17.46 17.76
N TYR A 40 43.05 -16.71 17.79
CA TYR A 40 42.60 -15.93 16.64
C TYR A 40 43.64 -14.85 16.30
N PRO A 41 44.21 -14.84 15.07
CA PRO A 41 45.21 -13.87 14.66
C PRO A 41 44.65 -12.44 14.66
N PRO A 42 45.46 -11.41 14.98
CA PRO A 42 45.05 -10.02 14.80
C PRO A 42 44.86 -9.69 13.30
N PRO A 43 44.14 -8.59 12.96
CA PRO A 43 43.86 -8.20 11.57
C PRO A 43 45.10 -8.04 10.68
N ASP A 44 46.21 -7.56 11.26
CA ASP A 44 47.46 -7.28 10.53
C ASP A 44 48.37 -8.51 10.39
N ASP A 45 47.91 -9.70 10.79
CA ASP A 45 48.72 -10.91 10.77
C ASP A 45 48.90 -11.45 9.33
N PRO A 46 50.13 -11.79 8.89
CA PRO A 46 50.37 -12.31 7.55
C PRO A 46 49.69 -13.67 7.28
N SER A 47 49.27 -14.40 8.31
CA SER A 47 48.48 -15.64 8.18
C SER A 47 47.23 -15.48 7.34
N TRP A 48 46.59 -14.30 7.33
CA TRP A 48 45.39 -14.05 6.52
C TRP A 48 45.65 -14.14 5.01
N THR A 49 46.86 -13.77 4.56
CA THR A 49 47.27 -13.84 3.16
C THR A 49 47.82 -15.22 2.75
N ASN A 50 48.18 -16.05 3.71
CA ASN A 50 48.77 -17.37 3.44
C ASN A 50 47.68 -18.41 3.16
N GLU A 51 47.67 -18.99 1.96
CA GLU A 51 46.70 -20.03 1.57
C GLU A 51 46.83 -21.33 2.37
N LYS A 52 48.00 -21.59 2.97
CA LYS A 52 48.23 -22.78 3.80
C LYS A 52 47.65 -22.66 5.20
N ASP A 53 47.37 -21.44 5.64
CA ASP A 53 46.74 -21.20 6.93
C ASP A 53 45.23 -21.08 6.74
N THR A 54 44.52 -22.00 7.37
CA THR A 54 43.09 -22.19 7.21
C THR A 54 42.29 -21.71 8.42
N LEU A 55 42.97 -21.21 9.45
CA LEU A 55 42.31 -20.76 10.67
C LEU A 55 41.50 -19.49 10.37
N GLY A 56 40.20 -19.55 10.66
CA GLY A 56 39.27 -18.43 10.43
C GLY A 56 38.90 -18.19 8.97
N LYS A 57 39.20 -19.14 8.05
CA LYS A 57 38.89 -19.01 6.62
C LYS A 57 37.98 -20.13 6.14
N ILE A 58 37.08 -19.81 5.20
CA ILE A 58 36.26 -20.80 4.50
C ILE A 58 37.10 -21.46 3.41
N GLN A 59 37.34 -22.76 3.57
CA GLN A 59 38.16 -23.55 2.65
C GLN A 59 37.33 -24.15 1.50
N ASN A 60 37.99 -24.43 0.37
CA ASN A 60 37.35 -25.17 -0.73
C ASN A 60 37.18 -26.65 -0.40
N ILE A 61 38.20 -27.26 0.20
CA ILE A 61 38.21 -28.67 0.61
C ILE A 61 38.37 -28.68 2.13
N GLY A 62 37.42 -29.28 2.82
CA GLY A 62 37.49 -29.41 4.27
C GLY A 62 38.37 -30.58 4.73
N SER A 63 38.51 -30.72 6.04
CA SER A 63 39.26 -31.78 6.73
C SER A 63 38.85 -33.21 6.34
N SER A 64 37.61 -33.42 5.87
CA SER A 64 37.12 -34.73 5.40
C SER A 64 37.44 -35.02 3.93
N GLY A 65 38.12 -34.11 3.22
CA GLY A 65 38.34 -34.22 1.78
C GLY A 65 37.09 -33.90 0.94
N ASN A 66 36.01 -33.44 1.56
CA ASN A 66 34.79 -33.01 0.87
C ASN A 66 34.87 -31.53 0.49
N TYR A 67 34.16 -31.14 -0.56
CA TYR A 67 34.10 -29.74 -0.98
C TYR A 67 33.11 -28.93 -0.14
N SER A 68 33.45 -27.67 0.17
CA SER A 68 32.45 -26.72 0.63
C SER A 68 31.42 -26.51 -0.47
N THR A 69 30.15 -26.67 -0.10
CA THR A 69 29.07 -26.83 -1.06
C THR A 69 28.05 -25.71 -0.88
N LEU A 70 27.68 -25.10 -1.99
CA LEU A 70 26.57 -24.15 -2.12
C LEU A 70 25.31 -24.92 -2.52
N LEU A 71 24.25 -24.69 -1.75
CA LEU A 71 22.91 -25.21 -1.98
C LEU A 71 21.96 -24.02 -2.11
N ALA A 72 21.02 -24.10 -3.05
CA ALA A 72 19.99 -23.09 -3.20
C ALA A 72 18.65 -23.73 -3.51
N ASP A 73 17.62 -23.22 -2.88
CA ASP A 73 16.26 -23.71 -2.98
C ASP A 73 15.33 -22.50 -3.17
N PHE A 74 14.55 -22.52 -4.25
CA PHE A 74 13.60 -21.47 -4.59
C PHE A 74 12.20 -22.07 -4.56
N LYS A 75 11.37 -21.58 -3.65
CA LYS A 75 10.00 -22.06 -3.47
C LYS A 75 9.01 -20.98 -3.84
N THR A 76 7.90 -21.41 -4.41
CA THR A 76 6.66 -20.62 -4.41
C THR A 76 5.73 -21.16 -3.34
N LEU A 77 4.60 -20.48 -3.12
CA LEU A 77 3.59 -20.94 -2.16
C LEU A 77 3.01 -22.32 -2.49
N GLN A 78 3.00 -22.72 -3.77
CA GLN A 78 2.36 -23.96 -4.23
C GLN A 78 3.34 -25.10 -4.53
N TYR A 79 4.58 -24.80 -4.94
CA TYR A 79 5.55 -25.81 -5.35
C TYR A 79 7.00 -25.29 -5.24
N ASN A 80 7.96 -26.22 -5.22
CA ASN A 80 9.39 -25.90 -5.34
C ASN A 80 9.71 -25.50 -6.78
N ALA A 81 9.99 -24.23 -7.02
CA ALA A 81 10.26 -23.70 -8.36
C ALA A 81 11.60 -24.21 -8.90
N TYR A 82 12.63 -24.23 -8.06
CA TYR A 82 13.93 -24.75 -8.42
C TYR A 82 14.69 -25.21 -7.19
N ASN A 83 15.28 -26.40 -7.26
CA ASN A 83 16.23 -26.90 -6.28
C ASN A 83 17.58 -27.08 -6.98
N ALA A 84 18.54 -26.24 -6.62
CA ALA A 84 19.85 -26.25 -7.24
C ALA A 84 20.61 -27.52 -6.84
N LYS A 85 21.27 -28.14 -7.83
CA LYS A 85 22.24 -29.19 -7.56
C LYS A 85 23.37 -28.62 -6.70
N ALA A 86 23.90 -29.43 -5.80
CA ALA A 86 25.07 -29.10 -5.00
C ALA A 86 26.23 -28.65 -5.92
N THR A 87 26.69 -27.41 -5.75
CA THR A 87 27.83 -26.84 -6.48
C THR A 87 28.93 -26.46 -5.50
N GLN A 88 30.18 -26.42 -5.95
CA GLN A 88 31.29 -25.95 -5.13
C GLN A 88 31.11 -24.47 -4.77
N PHE A 89 31.38 -24.10 -3.52
CA PHE A 89 31.23 -22.72 -3.04
C PHE A 89 32.28 -21.78 -3.63
N CYS A 90 33.55 -22.19 -3.62
CA CYS A 90 34.67 -21.32 -3.97
C CYS A 90 34.64 -20.74 -5.40
N PRO A 91 34.24 -21.49 -6.44
CA PRO A 91 34.08 -20.93 -7.79
C PRO A 91 32.93 -19.91 -7.90
N ALA A 92 31.98 -19.91 -6.98
CA ALA A 92 30.84 -18.99 -6.96
C ALA A 92 31.15 -17.67 -6.26
N VAL A 93 32.31 -17.55 -5.60
CA VAL A 93 32.76 -16.34 -4.90
C VAL A 93 33.19 -15.27 -5.89
N ILE A 94 32.73 -14.05 -5.66
CA ILE A 94 33.05 -12.82 -6.38
C ILE A 94 33.79 -11.89 -5.41
N ASN A 95 34.76 -11.11 -5.92
CA ASN A 95 35.56 -10.17 -5.13
C ASN A 95 36.35 -10.83 -3.98
N GLY A 96 36.65 -12.13 -4.09
CA GLY A 96 37.47 -12.87 -3.15
C GLY A 96 37.95 -14.19 -3.74
N THR A 97 38.98 -14.77 -3.12
CA THR A 97 39.54 -16.08 -3.50
C THR A 97 39.55 -16.99 -2.29
N CYS A 98 39.27 -18.28 -2.49
CA CYS A 98 39.39 -19.27 -1.44
C CYS A 98 40.86 -19.65 -1.19
N PRO A 99 41.29 -19.90 0.07
CA PRO A 99 40.50 -19.90 1.30
C PRO A 99 40.07 -18.49 1.73
N LEU A 100 38.76 -18.30 1.92
CA LEU A 100 38.15 -16.97 2.07
C LEU A 100 38.18 -16.56 3.54
N GLY A 101 38.97 -15.52 3.85
CA GLY A 101 39.10 -14.97 5.19
C GLY A 101 38.23 -13.73 5.46
N PRO A 102 38.25 -13.22 6.70
CA PRO A 102 37.62 -11.96 7.09
C PRO A 102 38.26 -10.76 6.38
N TYR A 103 37.42 -9.85 5.89
CA TYR A 103 37.83 -8.55 5.36
C TYR A 103 37.71 -7.51 6.48
N PHE A 104 38.81 -7.15 7.13
CA PHE A 104 38.80 -6.27 8.31
C PHE A 104 38.61 -4.78 8.02
N HIS A 105 38.97 -4.33 6.81
CA HIS A 105 38.92 -2.91 6.42
C HIS A 105 37.84 -2.62 5.38
N ALA A 106 36.99 -3.60 5.07
CA ALA A 106 35.86 -3.38 4.16
C ALA A 106 34.80 -2.50 4.82
N ASN A 107 34.11 -1.71 4.01
CA ASN A 107 33.02 -0.88 4.50
C ASN A 107 31.73 -1.69 4.47
N ASP A 108 31.18 -2.00 5.64
CA ASP A 108 29.94 -2.80 5.76
C ASP A 108 28.73 -2.15 5.08
N THR A 109 28.77 -0.84 4.83
CA THR A 109 27.68 -0.10 4.14
C THR A 109 27.79 -0.12 2.62
N ASP A 110 28.95 -0.43 2.05
CA ASP A 110 29.18 -0.48 0.61
C ASP A 110 29.38 -1.93 0.14
N PRO A 111 28.36 -2.55 -0.48
CA PRO A 111 28.42 -3.93 -0.95
C PRO A 111 29.58 -4.19 -1.90
N SER A 112 30.04 -3.19 -2.66
CA SER A 112 31.09 -3.37 -3.67
C SER A 112 32.45 -3.72 -3.07
N THR A 113 32.69 -3.33 -1.80
CA THR A 113 33.96 -3.58 -1.09
C THR A 113 34.00 -4.93 -0.38
N LEU A 114 32.86 -5.60 -0.28
CA LEU A 114 32.71 -6.87 0.42
C LEU A 114 32.86 -8.05 -0.56
N PRO A 115 33.41 -9.19 -0.09
CA PRO A 115 33.33 -10.42 -0.86
C PRO A 115 31.85 -10.84 -0.97
N ALA A 116 31.54 -11.52 -2.06
CA ALA A 116 30.19 -12.00 -2.33
C ALA A 116 30.22 -13.39 -2.92
N PHE A 117 29.08 -14.04 -3.00
CA PHE A 117 28.90 -15.20 -3.86
C PHE A 117 27.59 -15.07 -4.63
N SER A 118 27.60 -15.56 -5.86
CA SER A 118 26.43 -15.48 -6.75
C SER A 118 25.91 -16.84 -7.14
N ILE A 119 24.60 -16.92 -7.29
CA ILE A 119 23.94 -18.04 -7.94
C ILE A 119 23.02 -17.51 -9.03
N SER A 120 23.06 -18.15 -10.19
CA SER A 120 22.17 -17.82 -11.29
C SER A 120 21.43 -19.04 -11.82
N HIS A 121 20.17 -18.83 -12.20
CA HIS A 121 19.31 -19.87 -12.75
C HIS A 121 18.30 -19.27 -13.74
N ASP A 122 18.00 -20.04 -14.78
CA ASP A 122 17.03 -19.68 -15.82
C ASP A 122 15.68 -20.33 -15.51
N PHE A 123 14.69 -19.51 -15.16
CA PHE A 123 13.40 -19.98 -14.67
C PHE A 123 12.39 -20.30 -15.77
N GLY A 124 12.66 -19.93 -17.02
CA GLY A 124 11.84 -20.25 -18.19
C GLY A 124 10.48 -19.54 -18.25
N SER A 125 10.06 -18.87 -17.18
CA SER A 125 8.83 -18.07 -17.12
C SER A 125 9.03 -16.80 -16.27
N ALA A 126 8.14 -15.82 -16.43
CA ALA A 126 8.24 -14.53 -15.76
C ALA A 126 7.85 -14.56 -14.26
N TYR A 127 7.18 -15.62 -13.78
CA TYR A 127 6.69 -15.72 -12.40
C TYR A 127 5.85 -14.50 -11.93
N MET A 128 5.07 -13.91 -12.84
CA MET A 128 4.13 -12.82 -12.53
C MET A 128 3.14 -13.26 -11.44
N PHE A 129 2.89 -12.43 -10.43
CA PHE A 129 2.10 -12.74 -9.22
C PHE A 129 2.65 -13.86 -8.32
N ALA A 130 3.94 -14.19 -8.43
CA ALA A 130 4.59 -15.09 -7.49
C ALA A 130 5.60 -14.34 -6.62
N SER A 131 5.83 -14.85 -5.41
CA SER A 131 6.95 -14.49 -4.57
C SER A 131 7.86 -15.71 -4.48
N LEU A 132 9.10 -15.57 -4.90
CA LEU A 132 10.11 -16.62 -4.82
C LEU A 132 10.75 -16.55 -3.42
N ALA A 133 10.37 -17.48 -2.55
CA ALA A 133 11.04 -17.69 -1.28
C ALA A 133 12.37 -18.42 -1.55
N SER A 134 13.46 -17.66 -1.58
CA SER A 134 14.80 -18.18 -1.80
C SER A 134 15.45 -18.55 -0.46
N THR A 135 16.07 -19.72 -0.40
CA THR A 135 16.91 -20.16 0.71
C THR A 135 18.23 -20.65 0.15
N ILE A 136 19.31 -19.95 0.49
CA ILE A 136 20.66 -20.24 0.01
C ILE A 136 21.49 -20.64 1.23
N ARG A 137 22.09 -21.82 1.16
CA ARG A 137 22.89 -22.41 2.23
C ARG A 137 24.29 -22.74 1.75
N VAL A 138 25.27 -22.49 2.60
CA VAL A 138 26.66 -22.91 2.38
C VAL A 138 27.02 -23.87 3.49
N ILE A 139 27.43 -25.09 3.12
CA ILE A 139 27.88 -26.12 4.06
C ILE A 139 29.38 -26.32 3.92
N SER A 140 30.05 -26.56 5.05
CA SER A 140 31.49 -26.83 5.06
C SER A 140 31.80 -28.25 4.59
N GLY A 141 33.01 -28.45 4.07
CA GLY A 141 33.51 -29.76 3.64
C GLY A 141 34.08 -30.63 4.78
N ASP A 142 33.80 -30.27 6.04
CA ASP A 142 34.40 -30.88 7.22
C ASP A 142 33.55 -32.00 7.81
N THR A 143 34.11 -32.70 8.80
CA THR A 143 33.40 -33.77 9.49
C THR A 143 32.14 -33.19 10.14
N GLY A 144 30.96 -33.70 9.75
CA GLY A 144 29.67 -33.21 10.25
C GLY A 144 29.02 -32.09 9.41
N ALA A 145 29.67 -31.62 8.34
CA ALA A 145 29.15 -30.64 7.38
C ALA A 145 28.39 -29.45 8.02
N PRO A 146 29.03 -28.71 8.95
CA PRO A 146 28.39 -27.57 9.59
C PRO A 146 27.95 -26.51 8.57
N ASP A 147 26.79 -25.91 8.81
CA ASP A 147 26.30 -24.77 8.04
C ASP A 147 27.22 -23.55 8.30
N LEU A 148 27.80 -23.03 7.23
CA LEU A 148 28.61 -21.81 7.24
C LEU A 148 27.73 -20.58 7.00
N ALA A 149 26.68 -20.70 6.18
CA ALA A 149 25.78 -19.62 5.85
C ALA A 149 24.36 -20.15 5.62
N CYS A 150 23.34 -19.40 6.05
CA CYS A 150 21.95 -19.62 5.68
C CYS A 150 21.28 -18.27 5.47
N VAL A 151 20.95 -17.96 4.21
CA VAL A 151 20.29 -16.70 3.83
C VAL A 151 18.93 -17.04 3.25
N SER A 152 17.89 -16.42 3.80
CA SER A 152 16.53 -16.54 3.28
C SER A 152 15.99 -15.17 2.92
N ALA A 153 15.44 -15.04 1.72
CA ALA A 153 14.89 -13.79 1.22
C ALA A 153 13.73 -14.06 0.25
N ASN A 154 12.72 -13.20 0.31
CA ASN A 154 11.60 -13.23 -0.62
C ASN A 154 11.90 -12.30 -1.80
N ILE A 155 12.03 -12.87 -2.99
CA ILE A 155 12.30 -12.15 -4.23
C ILE A 155 10.99 -12.06 -5.01
N THR A 156 10.61 -10.85 -5.41
CA THR A 156 9.33 -10.57 -6.08
C THR A 156 9.57 -10.01 -7.47
N PRO A 157 9.41 -10.83 -8.52
CA PRO A 157 9.57 -10.37 -9.88
C PRO A 157 8.59 -9.26 -10.27
N ASP A 158 8.97 -8.46 -11.26
CA ASP A 158 8.10 -7.47 -11.90
C ASP A 158 6.78 -8.10 -12.38
N LEU A 159 5.66 -7.43 -12.11
CA LEU A 159 4.35 -7.81 -12.65
C LEU A 159 4.28 -7.57 -14.17
N GLY A 160 5.11 -6.67 -14.68
CA GLY A 160 5.11 -6.26 -16.08
C GLY A 160 4.06 -5.19 -16.39
N PRO A 161 4.25 -4.41 -17.47
CA PRO A 161 3.44 -3.24 -17.78
C PRO A 161 1.99 -3.57 -18.11
N THR A 162 1.73 -4.71 -18.77
CA THR A 162 0.38 -5.13 -19.15
C THR A 162 -0.49 -5.45 -17.93
N ILE A 163 0.07 -6.16 -16.96
CA ILE A 163 -0.64 -6.57 -15.75
C ILE A 163 -0.81 -5.40 -14.79
N THR A 164 0.22 -4.59 -14.57
CA THR A 164 0.09 -3.36 -13.77
C THR A 164 -0.97 -2.44 -14.36
N GLY A 165 -0.96 -2.22 -15.69
CA GLY A 165 -2.01 -1.46 -16.38
C GLY A 165 -3.41 -2.06 -16.20
N LEU A 166 -3.55 -3.39 -16.28
CA LEU A 166 -4.83 -4.06 -16.06
C LEU A 166 -5.36 -3.82 -14.64
N ILE A 167 -4.52 -3.98 -13.61
CA ILE A 167 -4.94 -3.81 -12.20
C ILE A 167 -5.28 -2.34 -11.91
N THR A 168 -4.59 -1.37 -12.52
CA THR A 168 -4.92 0.05 -12.36
C THR A 168 -6.24 0.41 -13.04
N TRP A 169 -6.41 0.03 -14.31
CA TRP A 169 -7.48 0.56 -15.17
C TRP A 169 -8.76 -0.26 -15.14
N LEU A 170 -8.71 -1.56 -14.84
CA LEU A 170 -9.92 -2.39 -14.77
C LEU A 170 -10.87 -1.93 -13.65
N PRO A 171 -10.42 -1.75 -12.39
CA PRO A 171 -11.29 -1.22 -11.33
C PRO A 171 -11.76 0.20 -11.62
N ALA A 172 -10.92 1.05 -12.20
CA ALA A 172 -11.30 2.41 -12.60
C ALA A 172 -12.42 2.40 -13.65
N THR A 173 -12.33 1.51 -14.65
CA THR A 173 -13.35 1.35 -15.69
C THR A 173 -14.67 0.86 -15.10
N ILE A 174 -14.62 -0.15 -14.22
CA ILE A 174 -15.81 -0.64 -13.52
C ILE A 174 -16.48 0.48 -12.72
N LEU A 175 -15.67 1.29 -12.02
CA LEU A 175 -16.16 2.41 -11.23
C LEU A 175 -16.84 3.49 -12.11
N ILE A 176 -16.25 3.82 -13.25
CA ILE A 176 -16.84 4.77 -14.23
C ILE A 176 -18.14 4.23 -14.80
N VAL A 177 -18.14 2.98 -15.29
CA VAL A 177 -19.35 2.33 -15.83
C VAL A 177 -20.45 2.29 -14.78
N LYS A 178 -20.09 1.98 -13.53
CA LYS A 178 -21.06 1.95 -12.45
C LYS A 178 -21.61 3.35 -12.13
N GLY A 179 -20.75 4.38 -12.12
CA GLY A 179 -21.17 5.77 -12.00
C GLY A 179 -22.19 6.16 -13.09
N LEU A 180 -21.87 5.88 -14.36
CA LEU A 180 -22.78 6.14 -15.48
C LEU A 180 -24.10 5.37 -15.36
N ALA A 181 -24.06 4.10 -14.95
CA ALA A 181 -25.25 3.28 -14.73
C ALA A 181 -26.13 3.85 -13.60
N THR A 182 -25.52 4.32 -12.49
CA THR A 182 -26.27 4.95 -11.40
C THR A 182 -26.93 6.26 -11.82
N LEU A 183 -26.26 7.08 -12.64
CA LEU A 183 -26.84 8.30 -13.20
C LEU A 183 -27.99 8.01 -14.16
N ALA A 184 -27.79 7.06 -15.07
CA ALA A 184 -28.82 6.63 -16.02
C ALA A 184 -30.06 6.08 -15.31
N ALA A 185 -29.86 5.23 -14.29
CA ALA A 185 -30.95 4.70 -13.48
C ALA A 185 -31.67 5.82 -12.68
N ALA A 186 -30.95 6.80 -12.16
CA ALA A 186 -31.56 7.90 -11.40
C ALA A 186 -32.40 8.86 -12.26
N ILE A 187 -32.03 9.05 -13.53
CA ILE A 187 -32.68 10.01 -14.45
C ILE A 187 -33.76 9.36 -15.31
N TRP A 188 -33.49 8.17 -15.86
CA TRP A 188 -34.33 7.54 -16.89
C TRP A 188 -35.18 6.36 -16.40
N SER A 189 -35.08 5.97 -15.13
CA SER A 189 -35.99 4.95 -14.59
C SER A 189 -37.42 5.48 -14.45
N PRO A 190 -38.44 4.61 -14.46
CA PRO A 190 -39.85 5.00 -14.26
C PRO A 190 -40.11 5.75 -12.95
N TRP A 191 -39.28 5.48 -11.95
CA TRP A 191 -39.36 6.05 -10.60
C TRP A 191 -38.42 7.25 -10.40
N GLY A 192 -37.56 7.53 -11.39
CA GLY A 192 -36.55 8.59 -11.35
C GLY A 192 -37.10 9.99 -11.63
N SER A 193 -36.20 10.97 -11.68
CA SER A 193 -36.56 12.36 -11.97
C SER A 193 -35.47 13.06 -12.78
N SER A 194 -35.87 13.93 -13.72
CA SER A 194 -34.97 14.81 -14.47
C SER A 194 -34.41 15.96 -13.61
N ASP A 195 -35.01 16.25 -12.46
CA ASP A 195 -34.57 17.32 -11.58
C ASP A 195 -33.33 16.92 -10.78
N ILE A 196 -32.21 17.60 -11.03
CA ILE A 196 -30.92 17.33 -10.35
C ILE A 196 -31.03 17.31 -8.84
N PHE A 197 -31.79 18.23 -8.25
CA PHE A 197 -31.95 18.30 -6.81
C PHE A 197 -32.72 17.09 -6.26
N ARG A 198 -33.66 16.55 -7.05
CA ARG A 198 -34.51 15.44 -6.64
C ARG A 198 -33.78 14.10 -6.76
N TRP A 199 -33.19 13.81 -7.93
CA TRP A 199 -32.52 12.53 -8.15
C TRP A 199 -31.19 12.42 -7.39
N SER A 200 -30.42 13.51 -7.27
CA SER A 200 -29.14 13.46 -6.56
C SER A 200 -29.30 13.29 -5.05
N SER A 201 -30.46 13.66 -4.49
CA SER A 201 -30.74 13.57 -3.05
C SER A 201 -31.70 12.43 -2.70
N ASN A 202 -32.13 11.63 -3.70
CA ASN A 202 -33.16 10.58 -3.57
C ASN A 202 -34.47 11.11 -2.95
N TYR A 203 -34.86 12.34 -3.30
CA TYR A 203 -36.04 12.98 -2.75
C TYR A 203 -37.33 12.28 -3.21
N GLY A 204 -38.18 11.92 -2.23
CA GLY A 204 -39.35 11.05 -2.42
C GLY A 204 -39.07 9.57 -2.14
N ARG A 205 -37.78 9.16 -2.09
CA ARG A 205 -37.30 7.84 -1.62
C ARG A 205 -38.10 6.65 -2.15
N ASP A 206 -38.11 6.50 -3.47
CA ASP A 206 -38.70 5.33 -4.11
C ASP A 206 -37.82 4.08 -3.86
N GLU A 207 -38.40 3.02 -3.29
CA GLU A 207 -37.66 1.80 -2.92
C GLU A 207 -37.11 1.07 -4.14
N ASP A 208 -37.85 1.04 -5.25
CA ASP A 208 -37.44 0.35 -6.47
C ASP A 208 -36.31 1.11 -7.17
N GLN A 209 -36.33 2.44 -7.12
CA GLN A 209 -35.21 3.26 -7.57
C GLN A 209 -33.94 3.00 -6.74
N LEU A 210 -34.04 2.95 -5.41
CA LEU A 210 -32.89 2.69 -4.53
C LEU A 210 -32.29 1.30 -4.75
N ARG A 211 -33.14 0.28 -4.96
CA ARG A 211 -32.68 -1.08 -5.28
C ARG A 211 -31.95 -1.13 -6.62
N LEU A 212 -32.38 -0.37 -7.61
CA LEU A 212 -31.74 -0.33 -8.93
C LEU A 212 -30.36 0.35 -8.90
N VAL A 213 -30.21 1.36 -8.04
CA VAL A 213 -28.99 2.19 -7.95
C VAL A 213 -27.94 1.59 -7.00
N THR A 214 -28.30 0.59 -6.19
CA THR A 214 -27.38 -0.09 -5.25
C THR A 214 -26.79 -1.39 -5.85
N PRO A 215 -25.50 -1.72 -5.61
CA PRO A 215 -24.47 -0.89 -4.97
C PRO A 215 -24.21 0.39 -5.77
N GLY A 216 -23.84 1.50 -5.13
CA GLY A 216 -23.56 2.78 -5.79
C GLY A 216 -22.08 2.96 -6.17
N PHE A 217 -21.74 4.10 -6.79
CA PHE A 217 -20.34 4.49 -7.05
C PHE A 217 -19.52 4.53 -5.76
N GLY A 218 -20.08 5.07 -4.67
CA GLY A 218 -19.40 5.19 -3.37
C GLY A 218 -19.02 3.83 -2.78
N ASP A 219 -19.93 2.86 -2.85
CA ASP A 219 -19.69 1.51 -2.30
C ASP A 219 -18.53 0.82 -3.02
N CYS A 220 -18.51 0.91 -4.35
CA CYS A 220 -17.40 0.36 -5.15
C CYS A 220 -16.07 1.07 -4.85
N LEU A 221 -16.08 2.41 -4.74
CA LEU A 221 -14.89 3.19 -4.42
C LEU A 221 -14.33 2.81 -3.04
N GLN A 222 -15.18 2.77 -2.01
CA GLN A 222 -14.79 2.38 -0.65
C GLN A 222 -14.24 0.97 -0.58
N TYR A 223 -14.78 0.03 -1.36
CA TYR A 223 -14.25 -1.32 -1.43
C TYR A 223 -12.83 -1.35 -2.03
N ILE A 224 -12.59 -0.62 -3.13
CA ILE A 224 -11.24 -0.50 -3.71
C ILE A 224 -10.27 0.17 -2.72
N GLN A 225 -10.73 1.20 -2.00
CA GLN A 225 -9.95 1.85 -0.95
C GLN A 225 -9.59 0.88 0.18
N PHE A 226 -10.55 0.06 0.61
CA PHE A 226 -10.34 -0.96 1.63
C PHE A 226 -9.30 -1.98 1.17
N VAL A 227 -9.44 -2.56 -0.04
CA VAL A 227 -8.46 -3.50 -0.62
C VAL A 227 -7.06 -2.88 -0.67
N THR A 228 -6.96 -1.64 -1.13
CA THR A 228 -5.69 -0.92 -1.25
C THR A 228 -5.05 -0.70 0.13
N LEU A 229 -5.82 -0.28 1.14
CA LEU A 229 -5.32 -0.09 2.50
C LEU A 229 -5.00 -1.39 3.22
N THR A 230 -5.69 -2.51 2.91
CA THR A 230 -5.30 -3.82 3.46
C THR A 230 -3.92 -4.26 3.01
N GLY A 231 -3.48 -3.86 1.81
CA GLY A 231 -2.09 -4.00 1.34
C GLY A 231 -1.05 -3.23 2.17
N ALA A 232 -1.49 -2.17 2.84
CA ALA A 232 -0.66 -1.32 3.70
C ALA A 232 -0.66 -1.78 5.18
N LEU A 233 -1.21 -2.96 5.49
CA LEU A 233 -1.08 -3.55 6.83
C LEU A 233 0.38 -3.96 7.11
N SER A 234 0.81 -3.82 8.36
CA SER A 234 2.15 -4.19 8.83
C SER A 234 2.26 -5.71 9.04
N LEU A 235 2.00 -6.47 7.98
CA LEU A 235 2.01 -7.93 7.95
C LEU A 235 3.02 -8.44 6.93
N GLN A 236 3.51 -9.67 7.16
CA GLN A 236 4.38 -10.35 6.21
C GLN A 236 3.54 -10.94 5.08
N TYR A 237 3.12 -10.10 4.13
CA TYR A 237 2.39 -10.55 2.94
C TYR A 237 3.28 -11.36 1.99
N PRO A 238 2.68 -12.21 1.14
CA PRO A 238 3.33 -12.65 -0.09
C PRO A 238 3.78 -11.41 -0.87
N GLY A 239 5.05 -11.37 -1.26
CA GLY A 239 5.62 -10.10 -1.70
C GLY A 239 5.03 -9.56 -3.01
N PHE A 240 4.32 -10.36 -3.81
CA PHE A 240 3.60 -9.88 -5.01
C PHE A 240 2.33 -9.09 -4.68
N TYR A 241 1.76 -9.28 -3.47
CA TYR A 241 0.45 -8.73 -3.11
C TYR A 241 0.50 -7.21 -2.96
N GLN A 242 1.49 -6.69 -2.23
CA GLN A 242 1.62 -5.24 -2.00
C GLN A 242 1.85 -4.45 -3.30
N PRO A 243 2.73 -4.88 -4.23
CA PRO A 243 2.88 -4.24 -5.54
C PRO A 243 1.63 -4.32 -6.43
N ALA A 244 0.82 -5.38 -6.29
CA ALA A 244 -0.41 -5.52 -7.05
C ALA A 244 -1.48 -4.52 -6.56
N VAL A 245 -1.73 -4.46 -5.25
CA VAL A 245 -2.72 -3.53 -4.67
C VAL A 245 -2.23 -2.08 -4.64
N SER A 246 -0.92 -1.81 -4.74
CA SER A 246 -0.42 -0.44 -4.90
C SER A 246 -0.86 0.21 -6.22
N GLN A 247 -1.18 -0.59 -7.25
CA GLN A 247 -1.67 -0.09 -8.53
C GLN A 247 -3.06 0.59 -8.44
N THR A 248 -3.81 0.34 -7.36
CA THR A 248 -5.10 0.98 -7.07
C THR A 248 -4.98 2.14 -6.08
N SER A 249 -3.78 2.65 -5.80
CA SER A 249 -3.54 3.77 -4.86
C SER A 249 -4.27 5.06 -5.20
N TRP A 250 -4.63 5.26 -6.47
CA TRP A 250 -5.44 6.39 -6.93
C TRP A 250 -6.77 6.50 -6.20
N SER A 251 -7.35 5.39 -5.72
CA SER A 251 -8.59 5.41 -4.95
C SER A 251 -8.42 6.07 -3.57
N LEU A 252 -7.19 6.10 -3.05
CA LEU A 252 -6.81 6.76 -1.80
C LEU A 252 -6.28 8.18 -2.00
N LEU A 253 -6.27 8.68 -3.25
CA LEU A 253 -5.65 9.95 -3.63
C LEU A 253 -4.13 9.97 -3.40
N LEU A 254 -3.48 8.81 -3.49
CA LEU A 254 -2.04 8.65 -3.40
C LEU A 254 -1.45 8.43 -4.79
N PHE A 255 -0.55 9.31 -5.18
CA PHE A 255 0.13 9.33 -6.48
C PHE A 255 1.64 9.41 -6.29
N ASN A 256 2.39 9.23 -7.37
CA ASN A 256 3.85 9.34 -7.39
C ASN A 256 4.32 10.81 -7.31
N GLU A 257 3.92 11.52 -6.25
CA GLU A 257 4.23 12.93 -6.02
C GLU A 257 4.65 13.14 -4.56
N SER A 258 5.73 13.91 -4.35
CA SER A 258 6.31 14.17 -3.02
C SER A 258 6.32 15.67 -2.72
N TYR A 259 5.25 16.17 -2.09
CA TYR A 259 5.03 17.61 -1.90
C TYR A 259 5.79 18.22 -0.71
N VAL A 260 6.10 17.44 0.33
CA VAL A 260 6.69 17.93 1.58
C VAL A 260 8.19 17.68 1.61
N SER A 261 8.62 16.49 1.20
CA SER A 261 10.05 16.13 1.16
C SER A 261 10.79 16.73 -0.04
N HIS A 262 10.07 17.15 -1.08
CA HIS A 262 10.62 17.62 -2.36
C HIS A 262 11.61 16.65 -3.03
N GLY A 263 11.49 15.35 -2.76
CA GLY A 263 12.33 14.33 -3.37
C GLY A 263 11.86 13.90 -4.75
N ASN A 264 12.76 13.25 -5.50
CA ASN A 264 12.52 12.78 -6.87
C ASN A 264 11.75 11.45 -6.96
N GLY A 265 11.07 11.05 -5.89
CA GLY A 265 10.38 9.76 -5.78
C GLY A 265 11.32 8.59 -5.46
N THR A 266 10.73 7.45 -5.11
CA THR A 266 11.43 6.18 -4.94
C THR A 266 11.23 5.29 -6.15
N GLN A 267 12.29 4.59 -6.56
CA GLN A 267 12.20 3.56 -7.59
C GLN A 267 11.83 2.23 -6.94
N SER A 268 10.55 1.84 -7.07
CA SER A 268 10.02 0.60 -6.50
C SER A 268 10.51 -0.66 -7.22
N LEU A 269 10.86 -0.54 -8.51
CA LEU A 269 11.35 -1.64 -9.34
C LEU A 269 12.82 -1.44 -9.70
N VAL A 270 13.70 -2.28 -9.14
CA VAL A 270 15.15 -2.26 -9.39
C VAL A 270 15.53 -3.62 -9.95
N ASP A 271 16.22 -3.64 -11.09
CA ASP A 271 16.71 -4.88 -11.74
C ASP A 271 15.65 -5.98 -11.95
N GLY A 272 14.39 -5.59 -12.17
CA GLY A 272 13.27 -6.51 -12.42
C GLY A 272 12.65 -7.13 -11.17
N VAL A 273 13.00 -6.64 -9.97
CA VAL A 273 12.47 -7.08 -8.68
C VAL A 273 11.94 -5.88 -7.90
N TYR A 274 10.84 -6.06 -7.16
CA TYR A 274 10.35 -4.99 -6.26
C TYR A 274 11.24 -4.87 -5.03
N LYS A 275 11.68 -3.64 -4.73
CA LYS A 275 12.52 -3.31 -3.60
C LYS A 275 11.89 -2.20 -2.77
N TYR A 276 11.78 -2.44 -1.47
CA TYR A 276 11.32 -1.46 -0.50
C TYR A 276 11.99 -1.71 0.86
N ASN A 277 12.09 -0.67 1.67
CA ASN A 277 12.62 -0.72 3.02
C ASN A 277 11.73 0.11 3.94
N GLY A 278 11.02 -0.55 4.85
CA GLY A 278 10.10 0.13 5.75
C GLY A 278 9.75 -0.70 6.98
N THR A 279 9.50 -0.01 8.09
CA THR A 279 9.05 -0.61 9.36
C THR A 279 7.53 -0.82 9.39
N TYR A 280 6.77 0.03 8.70
CA TYR A 280 5.31 0.00 8.67
C TYR A 280 4.83 -0.41 7.28
N GLY A 281 3.69 -1.09 7.21
CA GLY A 281 3.08 -1.47 5.93
C GLY A 281 2.75 -0.26 5.05
N MET A 282 2.37 0.87 5.67
CA MET A 282 2.16 2.14 4.96
C MET A 282 3.44 2.69 4.30
N THR A 283 4.61 2.43 4.90
CA THR A 283 5.92 2.83 4.35
C THR A 283 6.28 2.00 3.13
N ALA A 284 6.05 0.68 3.19
CA ALA A 284 6.22 -0.20 2.04
C ALA A 284 5.31 0.26 0.89
N MET A 285 4.04 0.51 1.19
CA MET A 285 3.06 1.00 0.21
C MET A 285 3.47 2.32 -0.43
N SER A 286 3.93 3.31 0.34
CA SER A 286 4.34 4.61 -0.21
C SER A 286 5.52 4.48 -1.17
N GLN A 287 6.48 3.61 -0.86
CA GLN A 287 7.63 3.35 -1.73
C GLN A 287 7.23 2.60 -3.00
N LEU A 288 6.29 1.65 -2.89
CA LEU A 288 5.76 0.94 -4.06
C LEU A 288 4.98 1.86 -5.02
N ILE A 289 4.31 2.89 -4.49
CA ILE A 289 3.64 3.95 -5.28
C ILE A 289 4.67 4.90 -5.94
N GLY A 290 5.86 5.04 -5.35
CA GLY A 290 6.94 5.90 -5.83
C GLY A 290 7.16 7.16 -4.99
N MET A 291 6.50 7.32 -3.84
CA MET A 291 6.72 8.48 -2.97
C MET A 291 8.12 8.45 -2.34
N THR A 292 8.73 9.61 -2.14
CA THR A 292 10.09 9.70 -1.57
C THR A 292 10.10 9.32 -0.09
N SER A 293 9.17 9.89 0.69
CA SER A 293 9.16 9.78 2.14
C SER A 293 7.75 9.56 2.68
N ILE A 294 7.69 8.95 3.88
CA ILE A 294 6.45 8.71 4.62
C ILE A 294 5.70 9.99 5.01
N ILE A 295 6.42 11.12 5.11
CA ILE A 295 5.82 12.42 5.46
C ILE A 295 4.93 12.99 4.34
N ASP A 296 5.10 12.50 3.11
CA ASP A 296 4.36 12.99 1.93
C ASP A 296 2.97 12.35 1.81
N ILE A 297 2.74 11.21 2.47
CA ILE A 297 1.53 10.40 2.30
C ILE A 297 0.27 11.21 2.60
N TRP A 298 0.22 11.86 3.78
CA TRP A 298 -0.94 12.65 4.18
C TRP A 298 -1.11 13.89 3.30
N ALA A 299 -0.02 14.58 2.97
CA ALA A 299 -0.05 15.80 2.17
C ALA A 299 -0.54 15.53 0.73
N CYS A 300 -0.12 14.43 0.11
CA CYS A 300 -0.60 14.03 -1.21
C CYS A 300 -2.12 13.82 -1.21
N MET A 301 -2.65 13.05 -0.25
CA MET A 301 -4.09 12.83 -0.13
C MET A 301 -4.82 14.16 0.12
N ALA A 302 -4.33 15.00 1.03
CA ALA A 302 -4.97 16.27 1.37
C ALA A 302 -5.01 17.24 0.18
N ILE A 303 -3.92 17.36 -0.59
CA ILE A 303 -3.85 18.25 -1.76
C ILE A 303 -4.82 17.78 -2.84
N TRP A 304 -4.82 16.49 -3.18
CA TRP A 304 -5.74 15.96 -4.20
C TRP A 304 -7.20 16.00 -3.74
N LEU A 305 -7.46 15.81 -2.44
CA LEU A 305 -8.80 16.00 -1.87
C LEU A 305 -9.26 17.45 -2.01
N LEU A 306 -8.39 18.43 -1.76
CA LEU A 306 -8.68 19.85 -1.95
C LEU A 306 -8.91 20.19 -3.42
N VAL A 307 -8.14 19.62 -4.35
CA VAL A 307 -8.35 19.79 -5.80
C VAL A 307 -9.73 19.27 -6.19
N ILE A 308 -10.10 18.05 -5.78
CA ILE A 308 -11.42 17.47 -6.06
C ILE A 308 -12.53 18.31 -5.42
N ALA A 309 -12.37 18.72 -4.16
CA ALA A 309 -13.32 19.59 -3.48
C ALA A 309 -13.51 20.92 -4.24
N GLY A 310 -12.43 21.55 -4.68
CA GLY A 310 -12.46 22.77 -5.49
C GLY A 310 -13.19 22.57 -6.82
N VAL A 311 -12.93 21.45 -7.50
CA VAL A 311 -13.64 21.08 -8.75
C VAL A 311 -15.13 20.86 -8.50
N VAL A 312 -15.50 20.15 -7.43
CA VAL A 312 -16.91 19.92 -7.07
C VAL A 312 -17.63 21.24 -6.78
N VAL A 313 -17.01 22.14 -6.01
CA VAL A 313 -17.57 23.48 -5.74
C VAL A 313 -17.72 24.26 -7.04
N LEU A 314 -16.70 24.28 -7.89
CA LEU A 314 -16.72 24.97 -9.18
C LEU A 314 -17.82 24.43 -10.09
N LEU A 315 -17.97 23.11 -10.22
CA LEU A 315 -19.03 22.49 -11.02
C LEU A 315 -20.41 22.82 -10.48
N CYS A 316 -20.60 22.83 -9.16
CA CYS A 316 -21.86 23.24 -8.55
C CYS A 316 -22.18 24.71 -8.86
N GLN A 317 -21.20 25.61 -8.68
CA GLN A 317 -21.41 27.04 -8.97
C GLN A 317 -21.68 27.30 -10.45
N LEU A 318 -20.99 26.61 -11.36
CA LEU A 318 -21.28 26.66 -12.81
C LEU A 318 -22.68 26.13 -13.13
N GLY A 319 -23.13 25.07 -12.45
CA GLY A 319 -24.49 24.55 -12.59
C GLY A 319 -25.57 25.55 -12.16
N PHE A 320 -25.35 26.28 -11.06
CA PHE A 320 -26.25 27.36 -10.64
C PHE A 320 -26.19 28.56 -11.58
N LEU A 321 -24.99 28.95 -12.03
CA LEU A 321 -24.79 30.06 -12.95
C LEU A 321 -25.48 29.79 -14.30
N THR A 322 -25.30 28.62 -14.88
CA THR A 322 -25.94 28.22 -16.14
C THR A 322 -27.45 28.20 -16.04
N ARG A 323 -28.01 27.66 -14.94
CA ARG A 323 -29.46 27.70 -14.68
C ARG A 323 -29.98 29.12 -14.48
N TRP A 324 -29.22 29.98 -13.82
CA TRP A 324 -29.56 31.39 -13.65
C TRP A 324 -29.60 32.09 -15.02
N ILE A 325 -28.55 31.96 -15.84
CA ILE A 325 -28.49 32.52 -17.20
C ILE A 325 -29.66 32.02 -18.07
N TYR A 326 -29.89 30.71 -18.07
CA TYR A 326 -30.97 30.10 -18.85
C TYR A 326 -32.33 30.68 -18.46
N ARG A 327 -32.61 30.79 -17.15
CA ARG A 327 -33.87 31.35 -16.65
C ARG A 327 -34.01 32.84 -16.97
N THR A 328 -32.95 33.62 -16.84
CA THR A 328 -32.94 35.03 -17.24
C THR A 328 -33.25 35.18 -18.73
N ALA A 329 -32.80 34.24 -19.57
CA ALA A 329 -33.09 34.24 -21.00
C ALA A 329 -34.53 33.76 -21.32
N THR A 330 -35.10 32.81 -20.57
CA THR A 330 -36.41 32.22 -20.87
C THR A 330 -37.60 32.84 -20.11
N HIS A 331 -37.37 33.85 -19.26
CA HIS A 331 -38.40 34.54 -18.46
C HIS A 331 -39.38 33.61 -17.70
N THR A 332 -38.90 32.46 -17.25
CA THR A 332 -39.68 31.48 -16.48
C THR A 332 -39.79 31.88 -15.01
N THR A 333 -40.90 31.54 -14.34
CA THR A 333 -41.24 31.88 -12.95
C THR A 333 -40.20 31.45 -11.90
N GLU A 334 -40.18 32.19 -10.78
CA GLU A 334 -39.20 32.09 -9.70
C GLU A 334 -39.33 30.79 -8.87
N GLU A 335 -38.43 29.83 -9.03
CA GLU A 335 -38.04 28.99 -7.89
C GLU A 335 -36.84 29.62 -7.18
N ASP A 336 -36.87 29.60 -5.85
CA ASP A 336 -35.78 30.14 -5.01
C ASP A 336 -34.51 29.26 -5.11
N LEU A 337 -33.73 29.47 -6.16
CA LEU A 337 -32.43 28.81 -6.37
C LEU A 337 -31.39 29.24 -5.34
N ARG A 338 -31.54 30.45 -4.78
CA ARG A 338 -30.58 31.02 -3.84
C ARG A 338 -30.60 30.27 -2.52
N GLN A 339 -31.80 29.87 -2.07
CA GLN A 339 -31.96 29.00 -0.89
C GLN A 339 -31.45 27.58 -1.13
N LYS A 340 -31.38 27.10 -2.38
CA LYS A 340 -30.92 25.73 -2.73
C LYS A 340 -29.41 25.61 -3.00
N ASN A 341 -28.70 26.71 -3.32
CA ASN A 341 -27.27 26.67 -3.68
C ASN A 341 -26.36 26.17 -2.55
N LEU A 342 -26.47 26.79 -1.38
CA LEU A 342 -25.62 26.44 -0.24
C LEU A 342 -25.89 25.01 0.28
N PRO A 343 -27.15 24.57 0.45
CA PRO A 343 -27.45 23.19 0.81
C PRO A 343 -26.93 22.16 -0.20
N PHE A 344 -27.08 22.40 -1.51
CA PHE A 344 -26.62 21.47 -2.53
C PHE A 344 -25.09 21.36 -2.60
N THR A 345 -24.39 22.49 -2.53
CA THR A 345 -22.91 22.51 -2.57
C THR A 345 -22.32 21.83 -1.34
N LEU A 346 -22.81 22.19 -0.15
CA LEU A 346 -22.35 21.59 1.10
C LEU A 346 -22.75 20.11 1.22
N GLY A 347 -23.90 19.71 0.67
CA GLY A 347 -24.28 18.31 0.57
C GLY A 347 -23.35 17.47 -0.31
N ASN A 348 -22.94 18.01 -1.47
CA ASN A 348 -21.92 17.34 -2.28
C ASN A 348 -20.56 17.27 -1.56
N MET A 349 -20.21 18.27 -0.74
CA MET A 349 -19.02 18.20 0.12
C MET A 349 -19.15 17.12 1.20
N ILE A 350 -20.29 17.00 1.86
CA ILE A 350 -20.54 15.92 2.83
C ILE A 350 -20.46 14.56 2.14
N ARG A 351 -21.00 14.42 0.92
CA ARG A 351 -20.88 13.19 0.12
C ARG A 351 -19.42 12.85 -0.20
N LEU A 352 -18.64 13.83 -0.64
CA LEU A 352 -17.21 13.64 -0.91
C LEU A 352 -16.46 13.18 0.34
N LEU A 353 -16.64 13.86 1.47
CA LEU A 353 -15.89 13.60 2.70
C LEU A 353 -16.32 12.33 3.42
N PHE A 354 -17.63 12.11 3.57
CA PHE A 354 -18.16 11.01 4.38
C PHE A 354 -18.52 9.75 3.59
N ASN A 355 -19.07 9.89 2.38
CA ASN A 355 -19.43 8.72 1.58
C ASN A 355 -18.28 8.22 0.71
N TYR A 356 -17.42 9.09 0.20
CA TYR A 356 -16.37 8.67 -0.74
C TYR A 356 -15.00 8.51 -0.12
N PHE A 357 -14.60 9.38 0.81
CA PHE A 357 -13.20 9.42 1.30
C PHE A 357 -13.05 9.29 2.82
N ILE A 358 -14.08 8.90 3.57
CA ILE A 358 -13.98 8.75 5.03
C ILE A 358 -12.85 7.81 5.44
N LEU A 359 -12.71 6.67 4.76
CA LEU A 359 -11.71 5.65 5.05
C LEU A 359 -10.27 6.18 4.86
N PRO A 360 -9.86 6.68 3.67
CA PRO A 360 -8.52 7.24 3.48
C PRO A 360 -8.25 8.49 4.33
N ILE A 361 -9.23 9.40 4.48
CA ILE A 361 -9.06 10.62 5.28
C ILE A 361 -8.70 10.24 6.72
N VAL A 362 -9.50 9.37 7.34
CA VAL A 362 -9.28 9.00 8.75
C VAL A 362 -8.03 8.14 8.89
N ALA A 363 -7.81 7.14 8.03
CA ALA A 363 -6.67 6.23 8.14
C ALA A 363 -5.34 6.95 7.98
N LEU A 364 -5.19 7.76 6.93
CA LEU A 364 -3.93 8.47 6.67
C LEU A 364 -3.69 9.60 7.67
N SER A 365 -4.74 10.27 8.14
CA SER A 365 -4.59 11.29 9.20
C SER A 365 -4.20 10.68 10.54
N LEU A 366 -4.72 9.50 10.89
CA LEU A 366 -4.30 8.79 12.10
C LEU A 366 -2.87 8.26 11.98
N PHE A 367 -2.48 7.75 10.81
CA PHE A 367 -1.10 7.36 10.56
C PHE A 367 -0.13 8.54 10.68
N GLN A 368 -0.53 9.72 10.21
CA GLN A 368 0.24 10.95 10.37
C GLN A 368 0.54 11.27 11.85
N LEU A 369 -0.36 10.91 12.77
CA LEU A 369 -0.12 11.05 14.21
C LEU A 369 0.88 10.01 14.73
N VAL A 370 0.87 8.79 14.20
CA VAL A 370 1.85 7.74 14.55
C VAL A 370 3.27 8.15 14.15
N ILE A 371 3.43 8.79 12.99
CA ILE A 371 4.74 9.27 12.51
C ILE A 371 5.06 10.71 12.94
N SER A 372 4.27 11.30 13.84
CA SER A 372 4.44 12.69 14.28
C SER A 372 5.86 13.06 14.75
N PRO A 373 6.66 12.20 15.41
CA PRO A 373 8.01 12.57 15.82
C PRO A 373 8.99 12.81 14.65
N ARG A 374 8.67 12.30 13.46
CA ARG A 374 9.51 12.38 12.25
C ARG A 374 8.94 13.33 11.19
N SER A 375 7.75 13.88 11.41
CA SER A 375 7.06 14.70 10.44
C SER A 375 7.10 16.18 10.81
N PRO A 376 7.08 17.10 9.82
CA PRO A 376 6.91 18.52 10.10
C PRO A 376 5.63 18.81 10.87
N THR A 377 5.72 19.71 11.86
CA THR A 377 4.61 20.09 12.74
C THR A 377 3.41 20.65 11.97
N SER A 378 3.65 21.38 10.87
CA SER A 378 2.58 21.93 10.03
C SER A 378 1.66 20.84 9.46
N VAL A 379 2.24 19.75 8.94
CA VAL A 379 1.49 18.61 8.38
C VAL A 379 0.68 17.91 9.47
N VAL A 380 1.28 17.70 10.64
CA VAL A 380 0.61 17.07 11.79
C VAL A 380 -0.57 17.93 12.27
N VAL A 381 -0.39 19.24 12.42
CA VAL A 381 -1.46 20.16 12.82
C VAL A 381 -2.61 20.13 11.82
N CYS A 382 -2.33 20.18 10.52
CA CYS A 382 -3.37 20.10 9.50
C CYS A 382 -4.12 18.76 9.51
N ALA A 383 -3.42 17.64 9.78
CA ALA A 383 -4.05 16.33 9.93
C ALA A 383 -5.00 16.28 11.14
N VAL A 384 -4.59 16.83 12.28
CA VAL A 384 -5.43 16.95 13.48
C VAL A 384 -6.65 17.82 13.19
N LEU A 385 -6.48 18.97 12.53
CA LEU A 385 -7.58 19.86 12.19
C LEU A 385 -8.60 19.19 11.25
N LEU A 386 -8.12 18.44 10.26
CA LEU A 386 -9.00 17.68 9.34
C LEU A 386 -9.77 16.60 10.10
N LEU A 387 -9.12 15.83 10.98
CA LEU A 387 -9.78 14.83 11.82
C LEU A 387 -10.81 15.44 12.76
N LEU A 388 -10.48 16.53 13.45
CA LEU A 388 -11.42 17.23 14.34
C LEU A 388 -12.61 17.76 13.55
N THR A 389 -12.39 18.32 12.35
CA THR A 389 -13.47 18.79 11.49
C THR A 389 -14.39 17.64 11.09
N MET A 390 -13.84 16.48 10.72
CA MET A 390 -14.62 15.27 10.41
C MET A 390 -15.42 14.76 11.62
N ILE A 391 -14.80 14.69 12.81
CA ILE A 391 -15.48 14.22 14.02
C ILE A 391 -16.58 15.20 14.46
N LEU A 392 -16.31 16.50 14.46
CA LEU A 392 -17.28 17.53 14.85
C LEU A 392 -18.45 17.60 13.87
N SER A 393 -18.19 17.52 12.56
CA SER A 393 -19.24 17.48 11.56
C SER A 393 -20.06 16.19 11.64
N ALA A 394 -19.43 15.03 11.86
CA ALA A 394 -20.15 13.77 12.11
C ALA A 394 -21.05 13.88 13.35
N ALA A 395 -20.51 14.35 14.48
CA ALA A 395 -21.26 14.52 15.72
C ALA A 395 -22.42 15.50 15.57
N TRP A 396 -22.22 16.59 14.83
CA TRP A 396 -23.27 17.55 14.49
C TRP A 396 -24.38 16.90 13.67
N ILE A 397 -24.03 16.20 12.59
CA ILE A 397 -25.00 15.55 11.70
C ILE A 397 -25.79 14.48 12.45
N LEU A 398 -25.12 13.66 13.25
CA LEU A 398 -25.77 12.66 14.10
C LEU A 398 -26.71 13.33 15.10
N ARG A 399 -26.27 14.39 15.77
CA ARG A 399 -27.14 15.17 16.67
C ARG A 399 -28.37 15.64 15.92
N THR A 400 -28.24 16.24 14.74
CA THR A 400 -29.37 16.68 13.91
C THR A 400 -30.34 15.53 13.59
N ILE A 401 -29.85 14.35 13.20
CA ILE A 401 -30.67 13.17 12.93
C ILE A 401 -31.43 12.70 14.19
N PHE A 402 -30.78 12.69 15.36
CA PHE A 402 -31.40 12.21 16.61
C PHE A 402 -32.35 13.22 17.24
N THR A 403 -32.08 14.53 17.14
CA THR A 403 -32.88 15.58 17.78
C THR A 403 -34.12 15.96 16.98
N THR A 404 -34.12 15.75 15.66
CA THR A 404 -35.24 16.16 14.79
C THR A 404 -36.43 15.20 14.96
N LYS A 405 -37.54 15.71 15.51
CA LYS A 405 -38.82 15.01 15.65
C LYS A 405 -39.97 15.94 15.22
N PRO A 406 -40.96 15.48 14.42
CA PRO A 406 -41.06 14.17 13.77
C PRO A 406 -40.01 14.00 12.67
N ARG A 407 -39.54 12.75 12.47
CA ARG A 407 -38.43 12.45 11.55
C ARG A 407 -38.75 12.68 10.08
N THR A 408 -40.04 12.69 9.71
CA THR A 408 -40.50 12.98 8.35
C THR A 408 -40.02 14.34 7.86
N TYR A 409 -39.87 15.33 8.75
CA TYR A 409 -39.34 16.65 8.41
C TYR A 409 -37.92 16.59 7.80
N LEU A 410 -37.11 15.61 8.21
CA LEU A 410 -35.76 15.41 7.69
C LEU A 410 -35.78 15.03 6.20
N PHE A 411 -36.87 14.41 5.72
CA PHE A 411 -37.03 13.90 4.35
C PHE A 411 -37.94 14.78 3.48
N ASP A 412 -38.91 15.47 4.09
CA ASP A 412 -39.85 16.33 3.37
C ASP A 412 -39.24 17.68 2.97
N ASP A 413 -38.33 18.21 3.80
CA ASP A 413 -37.68 19.49 3.57
C ASP A 413 -36.49 19.38 2.60
N MET A 414 -36.69 19.81 1.35
CA MET A 414 -35.71 19.68 0.26
C MET A 414 -34.32 20.26 0.60
N PRO A 415 -34.16 21.49 1.17
CA PRO A 415 -32.86 21.99 1.61
C PRO A 415 -32.15 21.08 2.62
N THR A 416 -32.89 20.54 3.59
CA THR A 416 -32.34 19.64 4.61
C THR A 416 -31.87 18.31 3.99
N VAL A 417 -32.63 17.74 3.05
CA VAL A 417 -32.23 16.53 2.31
C VAL A 417 -31.05 16.80 1.38
N LEU A 418 -31.01 17.95 0.71
CA LEU A 418 -29.88 18.32 -0.15
C LEU A 418 -28.58 18.40 0.64
N LEU A 419 -28.63 18.93 1.87
CA LEU A 419 -27.48 19.09 2.74
C LEU A 419 -27.05 17.78 3.41
N TYR A 420 -27.94 17.15 4.18
CA TYR A 420 -27.59 16.01 5.03
C TYR A 420 -28.03 14.65 4.46
N GLY A 421 -28.93 14.66 3.47
CA GLY A 421 -29.45 13.47 2.81
C GLY A 421 -28.37 12.50 2.31
N PRO A 422 -27.18 12.91 1.83
CA PRO A 422 -26.16 11.94 1.42
C PRO A 422 -25.83 10.86 2.46
N LEU A 423 -26.06 11.09 3.76
CA LEU A 423 -25.75 10.13 4.81
C LEU A 423 -26.91 9.19 5.18
N TYR A 424 -28.16 9.62 5.00
CA TYR A 424 -29.33 8.86 5.49
C TYR A 424 -30.41 8.61 4.42
N ASN A 425 -30.30 9.19 3.23
CA ASN A 425 -31.36 9.16 2.20
C ASN A 425 -31.57 7.77 1.57
N THR A 426 -30.74 6.79 1.91
CA THR A 426 -30.91 5.37 1.55
C THR A 426 -31.75 4.59 2.57
N TYR A 427 -32.05 5.17 3.73
CA TYR A 427 -32.78 4.51 4.82
C TYR A 427 -34.22 5.02 4.96
N SER A 428 -35.08 4.20 5.57
CA SER A 428 -36.45 4.57 5.94
C SER A 428 -36.48 5.56 7.12
N ASP A 429 -37.59 6.26 7.36
CA ASP A 429 -37.68 7.30 8.42
C ASP A 429 -37.52 6.72 9.83
N SER A 430 -37.97 5.47 10.00
CA SER A 430 -37.80 4.71 11.24
C SER A 430 -36.36 4.24 11.43
N ALA A 431 -35.65 3.96 10.34
CA ALA A 431 -34.29 3.41 10.31
C ALA A 431 -33.19 4.44 10.03
N ALA A 432 -33.48 5.71 9.83
CA ALA A 432 -32.48 6.76 9.58
C ALA A 432 -31.28 6.76 10.56
N PRO A 433 -31.45 6.48 11.88
CA PRO A 433 -30.32 6.35 12.80
C PRO A 433 -29.33 5.22 12.48
N PHE A 434 -29.75 4.20 11.71
CA PHE A 434 -28.88 3.09 11.31
C PHE A 434 -27.72 3.55 10.42
N ALA A 435 -27.83 4.70 9.75
CA ALA A 435 -26.73 5.34 9.03
C ALA A 435 -25.46 5.55 9.88
N LEU A 436 -25.59 5.59 11.22
CA LEU A 436 -24.46 5.67 12.14
C LEU A 436 -23.58 4.41 12.10
N VAL A 437 -24.18 3.24 11.93
CA VAL A 437 -23.47 1.95 12.06
C VAL A 437 -22.39 1.80 10.99
N PRO A 438 -22.66 1.97 9.68
CA PRO A 438 -21.61 1.90 8.66
C PRO A 438 -20.53 2.97 8.83
N VAL A 439 -20.89 4.19 9.25
CA VAL A 439 -19.93 5.26 9.51
C VAL A 439 -19.00 4.88 10.66
N PHE A 440 -19.53 4.32 11.75
CA PHE A 440 -18.76 3.86 12.90
C PHE A 440 -17.84 2.68 12.53
N ILE A 441 -18.36 1.68 11.81
CA ILE A 441 -17.56 0.54 11.33
C ILE A 441 -16.42 1.03 10.43
N THR A 442 -16.70 1.93 9.51
CA THR A 442 -15.68 2.48 8.59
C THR A 442 -14.63 3.30 9.33
N PHE A 443 -15.04 4.05 10.36
CA PHE A 443 -14.11 4.74 11.26
C PHE A 443 -13.21 3.75 12.01
N MET A 444 -13.76 2.65 12.55
CA MET A 444 -12.98 1.61 13.23
C MET A 444 -12.00 0.91 12.28
N ARG A 445 -12.41 0.62 11.04
CA ARG A 445 -11.51 0.13 9.98
C ARG A 445 -10.38 1.12 9.73
N ALA A 446 -10.69 2.41 9.62
CA ALA A 446 -9.68 3.45 9.43
C ALA A 446 -8.69 3.56 10.62
N VAL A 447 -9.17 3.40 11.85
CA VAL A 447 -8.33 3.34 13.06
C VAL A 447 -7.36 2.15 12.99
N ALA A 448 -7.85 0.96 12.64
CA ALA A 448 -7.00 -0.23 12.49
C ALA A 448 -5.92 -0.04 11.42
N LEU A 449 -6.31 0.51 10.26
CA LEU A 449 -5.42 0.72 9.11
C LEU A 449 -4.40 1.86 9.35
N GLY A 450 -4.77 2.88 10.11
CA GLY A 450 -3.95 4.08 10.34
C GLY A 450 -3.15 4.06 11.65
N ALA A 451 -3.86 4.02 12.78
CA ALA A 451 -3.27 4.20 14.11
C ALA A 451 -2.53 2.95 14.62
N VAL A 452 -3.00 1.75 14.27
CA VAL A 452 -2.49 0.46 14.79
C VAL A 452 -1.34 -0.10 13.93
N GLN A 453 -0.71 0.73 13.10
CA GLN A 453 0.45 0.36 12.27
C GLN A 453 1.65 -0.26 13.03
N PRO A 454 1.92 0.07 14.30
CA PRO A 454 2.98 -0.61 15.07
C PRO A 454 2.71 -2.10 15.38
N SER A 455 1.47 -2.58 15.26
CA SER A 455 1.11 -3.97 15.60
C SER A 455 0.21 -4.60 14.53
N GLY A 456 0.81 -5.32 13.57
CA GLY A 456 0.07 -5.99 12.50
C GLY A 456 -0.99 -6.98 12.99
N ILE A 457 -0.70 -7.75 14.05
CA ILE A 457 -1.67 -8.67 14.67
C ILE A 457 -2.86 -7.88 15.25
N GLY A 458 -2.59 -6.74 15.89
CA GLY A 458 -3.63 -5.85 16.39
C GLY A 458 -4.53 -5.31 15.28
N GLN A 459 -3.96 -4.98 14.12
CA GLN A 459 -4.74 -4.55 12.95
C GLN A 459 -5.72 -5.63 12.50
N ILE A 460 -5.27 -6.89 12.39
CA ILE A 460 -6.13 -8.02 11.99
C ILE A 460 -7.27 -8.22 13.00
N ILE A 461 -6.99 -8.21 14.30
CA ILE A 461 -8.00 -8.44 15.33
C ILE A 461 -9.11 -7.39 15.25
N VAL A 462 -8.74 -6.10 15.13
CA VAL A 462 -9.75 -5.02 15.04
C VAL A 462 -10.55 -5.14 13.74
N LEU A 463 -9.90 -5.44 12.61
CA LEU A 463 -10.60 -5.66 11.34
C LEU A 463 -11.54 -6.86 11.40
N ALA A 464 -11.12 -7.97 12.01
CA ALA A 464 -11.94 -9.17 12.17
C ALA A 464 -13.14 -8.98 13.11
N ILE A 465 -13.09 -8.00 14.03
CA ILE A 465 -14.26 -7.60 14.86
C ILE A 465 -15.22 -6.71 14.07
N CYS A 466 -14.71 -5.98 13.06
CA CYS A 466 -15.50 -5.10 12.23
C CYS A 466 -16.23 -5.83 11.08
N GLU A 467 -15.77 -7.03 10.71
CA GLU A 467 -16.44 -7.95 9.78
C GLU A 467 -17.36 -8.91 10.56
#